data_AF-A0A815ZJG6-F1
#
_entry.id   AF-A0A815ZJG6-F1
#
_cell.length_a   1.000
_cell.length_b   1.000
_cell.length_c   1.000
_cell.angle_alpha   90.00
_cell.angle_beta   90.00
_cell.angle_gamma   90.00
#
_symmetry.space_group_name_H-M   'P 1'
#
loop_
_entity.id
_entity.type
_entity.pdbx_description
1 polymer ?
#
loop_
_entity_poly.entity_id
_entity_poly.type
_entity_poly.pdbx_seq_one_letter_code
_entity_poly.pdbx_strand_id
1 'polypeptide(L)'
;MVTVGGDHYSTYPLLKAHVARHGKPLSLIQFDAHCDTWPDEYPNSMNHSSMFYYAVREDLIDPETSIQVGIRTFNDDFMGVKILDAELVHEHSINDVVEEILKRVGNRPSYLTFDIDCLDPAFTPGTGTPICGGLTTAQSISILRRLGSVNYVGMDIVEVSPA
;
A
#
# COMPACT_ATOMS: atom_id res chain seq x y z
N MET A 1 2.40 -5.98 14.12
CA MET A 1 3.42 -5.00 14.56
C MET A 1 3.03 -3.61 14.05
N VAL A 2 3.57 -2.53 14.62
CA VAL A 2 3.56 -1.19 14.00
C VAL A 2 5.01 -0.81 13.76
N THR A 3 5.41 -0.69 12.50
CA THR A 3 6.79 -0.38 12.11
C THR A 3 6.86 1.02 11.51
N VAL A 4 7.92 1.77 11.79
CA VAL A 4 8.26 3.01 11.08
C VAL A 4 9.49 2.69 10.25
N GLY A 5 9.38 2.85 8.94
CA GLY A 5 10.33 2.37 7.96
C GLY A 5 11.52 3.28 7.71
N GLY A 6 12.41 2.77 6.86
CA GLY A 6 13.15 3.55 5.87
C GLY A 6 12.37 3.50 4.57
N ASP A 7 13.02 3.09 3.47
CA ASP A 7 12.33 2.86 2.20
C ASP A 7 11.30 1.70 2.25
N HIS A 8 10.45 1.65 1.23
CA HIS A 8 9.30 0.74 1.18
C HIS A 8 9.70 -0.73 0.99
N TYR A 9 10.94 -1.02 0.57
CA TYR A 9 11.43 -2.41 0.48
C TYR A 9 11.31 -3.15 1.81
N SER A 10 11.40 -2.42 2.94
CA SER A 10 11.27 -2.96 4.29
C SER A 10 9.96 -3.74 4.54
N THR A 11 8.88 -3.45 3.80
CA THR A 11 7.60 -4.16 3.92
C THR A 11 7.68 -5.61 3.44
N TYR A 12 8.52 -5.94 2.45
CA TYR A 12 8.62 -7.30 1.92
C TYR A 12 9.13 -8.35 2.93
N PRO A 13 10.25 -8.15 3.66
CA PRO A 13 10.62 -9.06 4.73
C PRO A 13 9.62 -9.03 5.90
N LEU A 14 8.92 -7.91 6.15
CA LEU A 14 7.85 -7.85 7.15
C LEU A 14 6.68 -8.76 6.76
N LEU A 15 6.25 -8.75 5.49
CA LEU A 15 5.21 -9.65 4.98
C LEU A 15 5.62 -11.11 5.15
N LYS A 16 6.86 -11.49 4.81
CA LYS A 16 7.39 -12.86 5.05
C LYS A 16 7.24 -13.29 6.51
N ALA A 17 7.57 -12.41 7.46
CA ALA A 17 7.42 -12.70 8.87
C ALA A 17 5.94 -12.80 9.31
N HIS A 18 5.07 -11.94 8.77
CA HIS A 18 3.65 -11.96 9.12
C HIS A 18 2.94 -13.19 8.53
N VAL A 19 3.22 -13.60 7.30
CA VAL A 19 2.64 -14.82 6.73
C VAL A 19 3.07 -16.07 7.50
N ALA A 20 4.32 -16.13 7.98
CA ALA A 20 4.80 -17.25 8.78
C ALA A 20 4.03 -17.40 10.11
N ARG A 21 3.48 -16.30 10.63
CA ARG A 21 2.69 -16.28 11.87
C ARG A 21 1.19 -16.41 11.64
N HIS A 22 0.66 -15.78 10.59
CA HIS A 22 -0.77 -15.58 10.39
C HIS A 22 -1.37 -16.42 9.25
N GLY A 23 -0.54 -17.13 8.49
CA GLY A 23 -0.93 -17.86 7.30
C GLY A 23 -0.76 -17.03 6.03
N LYS A 24 -0.72 -17.73 4.89
CA LYS A 24 -0.62 -17.14 3.56
C LYS A 24 -1.83 -17.54 2.69
N PRO A 25 -2.25 -16.70 1.75
CA PRO A 25 -1.82 -15.30 1.54
C PRO A 25 -2.50 -14.31 2.52
N LEU A 26 -1.92 -13.12 2.68
CA LEU A 26 -2.54 -11.97 3.37
C LEU A 26 -3.29 -11.07 2.39
N SER A 27 -4.23 -10.27 2.89
CA SER A 27 -4.73 -9.09 2.18
C SER A 27 -3.77 -7.92 2.39
N LEU A 28 -3.46 -7.16 1.34
CA LEU A 28 -2.69 -5.91 1.44
C LEU A 28 -3.61 -4.70 1.27
N ILE A 29 -3.49 -3.73 2.17
CA ILE A 29 -4.03 -2.38 2.00
C ILE A 29 -2.84 -1.45 1.89
N GLN A 30 -2.54 -0.99 0.68
CA GLN A 30 -1.39 -0.13 0.39
C GLN A 30 -1.85 1.29 0.07
N PHE A 31 -1.35 2.28 0.81
CA PHE A 31 -1.48 3.70 0.48
C PHE A 31 -0.17 4.18 -0.13
N ASP A 32 -0.23 4.71 -1.35
CA ASP A 32 0.97 4.99 -2.13
C ASP A 32 0.71 5.87 -3.37
N ALA A 33 1.72 6.53 -3.91
CA ALA A 33 1.69 7.02 -5.29
C ALA A 33 2.06 5.94 -6.33
N HIS A 34 2.77 4.91 -5.89
CA HIS A 34 3.42 3.86 -6.66
C HIS A 34 2.81 2.49 -6.38
N CYS A 35 2.82 1.62 -7.39
CA CYS A 35 2.21 0.29 -7.25
C CYS A 35 3.19 -0.77 -6.71
N ASP A 36 4.49 -0.48 -6.75
CA ASP A 36 5.65 -1.34 -6.47
C ASP A 36 5.56 -2.81 -6.91
N THR A 37 4.83 -2.98 -8.00
CA THR A 37 4.58 -4.25 -8.68
C THR A 37 5.23 -4.27 -10.05
N TRP A 38 6.17 -3.36 -10.33
CA TRP A 38 6.91 -3.39 -11.58
C TRP A 38 7.71 -4.69 -11.68
N PRO A 39 7.69 -5.37 -12.84
CA PRO A 39 8.46 -6.58 -13.05
C PRO A 39 9.96 -6.36 -12.79
N ASP A 40 10.57 -7.30 -12.10
CA ASP A 40 11.99 -7.29 -11.81
C ASP A 40 12.59 -8.68 -12.11
N GLU A 41 13.62 -8.68 -12.96
CA GLU A 41 14.28 -9.89 -13.45
C GLU A 41 15.60 -10.18 -12.70
N TYR A 42 16.00 -9.33 -11.74
CA TYR A 42 17.25 -9.49 -11.02
C TYR A 42 17.05 -10.28 -9.72
N PRO A 43 17.47 -11.57 -9.66
CA PRO A 43 17.38 -12.34 -8.43
C PRO A 43 18.23 -11.66 -7.34
N ASN A 44 17.62 -11.37 -6.19
CA ASN A 44 18.17 -10.63 -5.04
C ASN A 44 18.21 -9.09 -5.16
N SER A 45 17.40 -8.52 -6.06
CA SER A 45 17.15 -7.08 -6.07
C SER A 45 16.62 -6.59 -4.72
N MET A 46 17.22 -5.52 -4.19
CA MET A 46 16.72 -4.77 -3.04
C MET A 46 16.16 -3.45 -3.56
N ASN A 47 14.95 -3.50 -4.08
CA ASN A 47 14.32 -2.40 -4.77
C ASN A 47 12.92 -2.15 -4.20
N HIS A 48 12.69 -0.94 -3.73
CA HIS A 48 11.42 -0.49 -3.17
C HIS A 48 10.29 -0.37 -4.22
N SER A 49 10.58 -0.53 -5.51
CA SER A 49 9.56 -0.49 -6.59
C SER A 49 9.16 -1.87 -7.14
N SER A 50 9.74 -2.97 -6.67
CA SER A 50 9.43 -4.32 -7.20
C SER A 50 9.15 -5.35 -6.11
N MET A 51 9.20 -4.98 -4.85
CA MET A 51 9.04 -5.91 -3.75
C MET A 51 7.61 -6.50 -3.65
N PHE A 52 6.57 -5.78 -4.09
CA PHE A 52 5.22 -6.35 -4.18
C PHE A 52 5.01 -7.23 -5.41
N TYR A 53 5.76 -7.01 -6.50
CA TYR A 53 5.83 -7.98 -7.61
C TYR A 53 6.29 -9.36 -7.10
N TYR A 54 7.34 -9.40 -6.28
CA TYR A 54 7.77 -10.63 -5.61
C TYR A 54 6.74 -11.13 -4.59
N ALA A 55 6.12 -10.25 -3.81
CA ALA A 55 5.13 -10.65 -2.80
C ALA A 55 3.91 -11.35 -3.41
N VAL A 56 3.42 -10.90 -4.56
CA VAL A 56 2.36 -11.59 -5.32
C VAL A 56 2.85 -12.95 -5.84
N ARG A 57 4.03 -12.99 -6.47
CA ARG A 57 4.58 -14.24 -7.05
C ARG A 57 4.92 -15.31 -6.02
N GLU A 58 5.24 -14.89 -4.79
CA GLU A 58 5.53 -15.77 -3.66
C GLU A 58 4.28 -16.12 -2.83
N ASP A 59 3.09 -15.67 -3.25
CA ASP A 59 1.83 -15.93 -2.55
C ASP A 59 1.86 -15.40 -1.10
N LEU A 60 2.58 -14.28 -0.88
CA LEU A 60 2.59 -13.57 0.41
C LEU A 60 1.32 -12.72 0.55
N ILE A 61 0.87 -12.13 -0.56
CA ILE A 61 -0.36 -11.34 -0.64
C ILE A 61 -1.25 -11.90 -1.76
N ASP A 62 -2.56 -11.84 -1.54
CA ASP A 62 -3.56 -12.24 -2.54
C ASP A 62 -4.00 -10.98 -3.31
N PRO A 63 -3.67 -10.85 -4.60
CA PRO A 63 -4.08 -9.68 -5.37
C PRO A 63 -5.61 -9.52 -5.43
N GLU A 64 -6.37 -10.63 -5.40
CA GLU A 64 -7.84 -10.63 -5.44
C GLU A 64 -8.50 -10.17 -4.13
N THR A 65 -7.72 -9.95 -3.09
CA THR A 65 -8.22 -9.42 -1.82
C THR A 65 -7.37 -8.26 -1.31
N SER A 66 -6.51 -7.74 -2.18
CA SER A 66 -5.63 -6.59 -1.92
C SER A 66 -6.11 -5.35 -2.68
N ILE A 67 -5.76 -4.19 -2.15
CA ILE A 67 -6.15 -2.88 -2.69
C ILE A 67 -5.03 -1.85 -2.51
N GLN A 68 -4.84 -1.04 -3.54
CA GLN A 68 -3.91 0.10 -3.57
C GLN A 68 -4.69 1.41 -3.67
N VAL A 69 -4.28 2.42 -2.91
CA VAL A 69 -5.00 3.68 -2.72
C VAL A 69 -4.07 4.87 -2.93
N GLY A 70 -4.46 5.80 -3.80
CA GLY A 70 -3.69 7.01 -4.11
C GLY A 70 -2.71 6.87 -5.28
N ILE A 71 -2.73 5.73 -5.96
CA ILE A 71 -1.86 5.42 -7.11
C ILE A 71 -1.98 6.51 -8.16
N ARG A 72 -0.87 6.93 -8.73
CA ARG A 72 -0.82 7.94 -9.80
C ARG A 72 0.45 7.82 -10.64
N THR A 73 0.96 6.60 -10.73
CA THR A 73 2.02 6.18 -11.64
C THR A 73 1.55 4.95 -12.42
N PHE A 74 2.18 4.70 -13.56
CA PHE A 74 1.73 3.69 -14.51
C PHE A 74 2.54 2.40 -14.42
N ASN A 75 1.85 1.27 -14.49
CA ASN A 75 2.42 -0.06 -14.69
C ASN A 75 1.61 -0.76 -15.79
N ASP A 76 2.28 -1.51 -16.68
CA ASP A 76 1.62 -2.28 -17.74
C ASP A 76 0.75 -3.41 -17.15
N ASP A 77 1.12 -3.92 -15.98
CA ASP A 77 0.39 -4.96 -15.27
C ASP A 77 0.39 -4.72 -13.75
N PHE A 78 -0.77 -4.37 -13.19
CA PHE A 78 -0.98 -4.18 -11.75
C PHE A 78 -1.18 -5.50 -10.98
N MET A 79 -0.85 -6.64 -11.58
CA MET A 79 -0.86 -7.97 -10.95
C MET A 79 -2.22 -8.40 -10.40
N GLY A 80 -3.32 -7.83 -10.91
CA GLY A 80 -4.69 -8.10 -10.43
C GLY A 80 -5.07 -7.38 -9.13
N VAL A 81 -4.20 -6.54 -8.57
CA VAL A 81 -4.51 -5.72 -7.39
C VAL A 81 -5.55 -4.66 -7.76
N LYS A 82 -6.54 -4.45 -6.88
CA LYS A 82 -7.55 -3.40 -7.10
C LYS A 82 -6.92 -2.03 -6.88
N ILE A 83 -7.03 -1.14 -7.86
CA ILE A 83 -6.51 0.23 -7.76
C ILE A 83 -7.66 1.21 -7.49
N LEU A 84 -7.47 2.04 -6.48
CA LEU A 84 -8.19 3.30 -6.25
C LEU A 84 -7.17 4.42 -6.44
N ASP A 85 -7.01 4.88 -7.68
CA ASP A 85 -6.04 5.92 -8.00
C ASP A 85 -6.41 7.25 -7.32
N ALA A 86 -5.46 8.20 -7.33
CA ALA A 86 -5.66 9.48 -6.67
C ALA A 86 -6.88 10.24 -7.24
N GLU A 87 -7.08 10.20 -8.56
CA GLU A 87 -8.23 10.85 -9.23
C GLU A 87 -9.55 10.28 -8.71
N LEU A 88 -9.71 8.96 -8.66
CA LEU A 88 -10.89 8.28 -8.13
C LEU A 88 -11.13 8.68 -6.66
N VAL A 89 -10.09 8.71 -5.84
CA VAL A 89 -10.20 9.13 -4.43
C VAL A 89 -10.62 10.60 -4.31
N HIS A 90 -10.22 11.48 -5.23
CA HIS A 90 -10.63 12.88 -5.26
C HIS A 90 -12.08 13.07 -5.72
N GLU A 91 -12.53 12.25 -6.67
CA GLU A 91 -13.88 12.32 -7.25
C GLU A 91 -14.96 11.69 -6.37
N HIS A 92 -14.58 10.78 -5.47
CA HIS A 92 -15.50 10.02 -4.63
C HIS A 92 -15.51 10.50 -3.17
N SER A 93 -16.58 10.19 -2.44
CA SER A 93 -16.62 10.47 -1.02
C SER A 93 -15.69 9.53 -0.26
N ILE A 94 -15.22 9.98 0.92
CA ILE A 94 -14.44 9.14 1.84
C ILE A 94 -15.17 7.84 2.17
N ASN A 95 -16.50 7.86 2.27
CA ASN A 95 -17.26 6.66 2.59
C ASN A 95 -17.24 5.65 1.43
N ASP A 96 -17.31 6.12 0.18
CA ASP A 96 -17.23 5.22 -1.00
C ASP A 96 -15.88 4.51 -1.06
N VAL A 97 -14.79 5.25 -0.81
CA VAL A 97 -13.42 4.70 -0.75
C VAL A 97 -13.30 3.67 0.38
N VAL A 98 -13.81 4.00 1.57
CA VAL A 98 -13.82 3.09 2.73
C VAL A 98 -14.61 1.81 2.43
N GLU A 99 -15.80 1.94 1.84
CA GLU A 99 -16.65 0.80 1.50
C GLU A 99 -15.97 -0.14 0.52
N GLU A 100 -15.29 0.40 -0.51
CA GLU A 100 -14.57 -0.42 -1.48
C GLU A 100 -13.37 -1.14 -0.85
N ILE A 101 -12.61 -0.48 0.03
CA ILE A 101 -11.53 -1.13 0.81
C ILE A 101 -12.10 -2.27 1.66
N LEU A 102 -13.14 -2.00 2.46
CA LEU A 102 -13.75 -2.98 3.34
C LEU A 102 -14.32 -4.18 2.58
N LYS A 103 -14.97 -3.93 1.44
CA LYS A 103 -15.52 -4.95 0.56
C LYS A 103 -14.41 -5.82 -0.05
N ARG A 104 -13.31 -5.22 -0.49
CA ARG A 104 -12.19 -5.95 -1.11
C ARG A 104 -11.50 -6.89 -0.12
N VAL A 105 -11.17 -6.41 1.08
CA VAL A 105 -10.45 -7.22 2.07
C VAL A 105 -11.37 -8.16 2.85
N GLY A 106 -12.62 -7.76 3.12
CA GLY A 106 -13.55 -8.50 3.97
C GLY A 106 -12.98 -8.74 5.37
N ASN A 107 -13.15 -9.97 5.88
CA ASN A 107 -12.65 -10.36 7.22
C ASN A 107 -11.27 -11.04 7.19
N ARG A 108 -10.56 -10.98 6.05
CA ARG A 108 -9.27 -11.65 5.88
C ARG A 108 -8.18 -10.99 6.72
N PRO A 109 -7.16 -11.73 7.17
CA PRO A 109 -5.99 -11.14 7.79
C PRO A 109 -5.32 -10.13 6.85
N SER A 110 -5.27 -8.87 7.26
CA SER A 110 -4.79 -7.77 6.41
C SER A 110 -3.54 -7.10 6.98
N TYR A 111 -2.60 -6.79 6.11
CA TYR A 111 -1.46 -5.92 6.40
C TYR A 111 -1.71 -4.54 5.79
N LEU A 112 -1.53 -3.47 6.57
CA LEU A 112 -1.63 -2.10 6.08
C LEU A 112 -0.23 -1.50 5.91
N THR A 113 0.10 -1.04 4.72
CA THR A 113 1.34 -0.32 4.46
C THR A 113 1.01 1.08 3.97
N PHE A 114 1.67 2.08 4.56
CA PHE A 114 1.44 3.49 4.23
C PHE A 114 2.76 4.12 3.79
N ASP A 115 2.95 4.23 2.48
CA ASP A 115 3.95 5.12 1.92
C ASP A 115 3.49 6.57 2.10
N ILE A 116 4.34 7.39 2.69
CA ILE A 116 4.02 8.79 2.94
C ILE A 116 3.87 9.59 1.64
N ASP A 117 4.47 9.13 0.54
CA ASP A 117 4.33 9.73 -0.78
C ASP A 117 2.94 9.53 -1.41
N CYS A 118 2.06 8.72 -0.79
CA CYS A 118 0.63 8.73 -1.08
C CYS A 118 0.04 10.15 -0.97
N LEU A 119 0.56 10.93 -0.02
CA LEU A 119 0.19 12.32 0.18
C LEU A 119 0.78 13.22 -0.90
N ASP A 120 0.06 14.28 -1.26
CA ASP A 120 0.61 15.27 -2.18
C ASP A 120 1.89 15.91 -1.60
N PRO A 121 2.90 16.24 -2.43
CA PRO A 121 4.11 16.93 -1.98
C PRO A 121 3.86 18.23 -1.20
N ALA A 122 2.70 18.88 -1.37
CA ALA A 122 2.27 20.00 -0.54
C ALA A 122 2.13 19.67 0.95
N PHE A 123 1.86 18.40 1.29
CA PHE A 123 1.74 17.90 2.66
C PHE A 123 2.93 17.05 3.11
N THR A 124 3.63 16.43 2.17
CA THR A 124 4.79 15.57 2.47
C THR A 124 5.93 15.86 1.50
N PRO A 125 6.67 16.97 1.71
CA PRO A 125 7.82 17.30 0.86
C PRO A 125 9.05 16.43 1.15
N GLY A 126 9.12 15.80 2.33
CA GLY A 126 10.24 14.95 2.76
C GLY A 126 10.00 13.47 2.43
N THR A 127 10.03 13.13 1.14
CA THR A 127 9.99 11.75 0.61
C THR A 127 10.93 11.62 -0.59
N GLY A 128 11.40 10.41 -0.89
CA GLY A 128 12.36 10.15 -1.96
C GLY A 128 11.79 10.29 -3.38
N THR A 129 10.52 9.99 -3.57
CA THR A 129 9.85 9.87 -4.88
C THR A 129 8.57 10.71 -4.98
N PRO A 130 8.62 12.04 -4.81
CA PRO A 130 7.41 12.86 -4.76
C PRO A 130 6.67 12.89 -6.11
N ILE A 131 5.37 12.58 -6.09
CA ILE A 131 4.47 12.67 -7.26
C ILE A 131 3.30 13.61 -6.95
N CYS A 132 3.07 14.62 -7.80
CA CYS A 132 1.98 15.59 -7.61
C CYS A 132 0.58 14.98 -7.81
N GLY A 133 -0.45 15.68 -7.33
CA GLY A 133 -1.86 15.25 -7.44
C GLY A 133 -2.27 14.24 -6.36
N GLY A 134 -1.51 14.15 -5.26
CA GLY A 134 -1.73 13.17 -4.19
C GLY A 134 -2.87 13.50 -3.24
N LEU A 135 -3.04 12.65 -2.24
CA LEU A 135 -4.07 12.84 -1.22
C LEU A 135 -3.70 13.98 -0.25
N THR A 136 -4.74 14.62 0.29
CA THR A 136 -4.58 15.48 1.47
C THR A 136 -4.45 14.63 2.74
N THR A 137 -3.78 15.16 3.76
CA THR A 137 -3.73 14.53 5.09
C THR A 137 -5.14 14.30 5.66
N ALA A 138 -6.08 15.19 5.36
CA ALA A 138 -7.48 15.08 5.79
C ALA A 138 -8.19 13.88 5.15
N GLN A 139 -8.00 13.63 3.85
CA GLN A 139 -8.55 12.44 3.17
C GLN A 139 -7.98 11.17 3.79
N SER A 140 -6.65 11.04 3.85
CA SER A 140 -6.00 9.83 4.34
C SER A 140 -6.37 9.50 5.79
N ILE A 141 -6.32 10.48 6.70
CA ILE A 141 -6.74 10.29 8.10
C ILE A 141 -8.22 9.90 8.19
N SER A 142 -9.07 10.50 7.34
CA SER A 142 -10.50 10.21 7.35
C SER A 142 -10.81 8.80 6.88
N ILE A 143 -10.10 8.29 5.87
CA ILE A 143 -10.19 6.89 5.41
C ILE A 143 -9.72 5.97 6.54
N LEU A 144 -8.48 6.14 7.02
CA LEU A 144 -7.86 5.28 8.03
C LEU A 144 -8.72 5.15 9.30
N ARG A 145 -9.28 6.24 9.80
CA ARG A 145 -10.15 6.24 11.01
C ARG A 145 -11.43 5.43 10.84
N ARG A 146 -11.87 5.17 9.62
CA ARG A 146 -13.10 4.42 9.31
C ARG A 146 -12.85 2.96 8.97
N LEU A 147 -11.60 2.53 8.84
CA LEU A 147 -11.22 1.14 8.57
C LEU A 147 -11.05 0.29 9.86
N GLY A 148 -11.70 0.67 10.96
CA GLY A 148 -11.52 0.02 12.27
C GLY A 148 -12.06 -1.41 12.37
N SER A 149 -12.88 -1.85 11.42
CA SER A 149 -13.40 -3.22 11.34
C SER A 149 -12.49 -4.20 10.60
N VAL A 150 -11.41 -3.72 9.96
CA VAL A 150 -10.46 -4.58 9.26
C VAL A 150 -9.71 -5.47 10.27
N ASN A 151 -9.52 -6.73 9.91
CA ASN A 151 -8.74 -7.70 10.69
C ASN A 151 -7.23 -7.49 10.47
N TYR A 152 -6.67 -6.44 11.07
CA TYR A 152 -5.25 -6.12 10.94
C TYR A 152 -4.34 -7.12 11.67
N VAL A 153 -3.33 -7.63 10.96
CA VAL A 153 -2.24 -8.43 11.55
C VAL A 153 -0.94 -7.65 11.72
N GLY A 154 -0.79 -6.53 11.02
CA GLY A 154 0.35 -5.63 11.14
C GLY A 154 0.20 -4.39 10.27
N MET A 155 1.09 -3.43 10.51
CA MET A 155 1.23 -2.26 9.66
C MET A 155 2.63 -1.68 9.67
N ASP A 156 2.92 -0.87 8.66
CA ASP A 156 4.07 0.02 8.61
C ASP A 156 3.72 1.40 8.02
N ILE A 157 4.60 2.36 8.28
CA ILE A 157 4.62 3.70 7.66
C ILE A 157 6.05 3.93 7.16
N VAL A 158 6.24 4.23 5.88
CA VAL A 158 7.55 4.21 5.21
C VAL A 158 7.86 5.52 4.47
N GLU A 159 9.05 5.62 3.89
CA GLU A 159 9.51 6.68 2.96
C GLU A 159 9.57 8.12 3.50
N VAL A 160 9.46 8.31 4.81
CA VAL A 160 9.78 9.61 5.41
C VAL A 160 11.28 9.87 5.27
N SER A 161 11.65 10.91 4.51
CA SER A 161 13.01 11.37 4.28
C SER A 161 13.23 12.77 4.86
N PRO A 162 13.89 12.92 6.04
CA PRO A 162 14.00 14.21 6.73
C PRO A 162 15.00 15.22 6.15
N ALA A 163 15.83 14.82 5.18
CA ALA A 163 16.99 15.58 4.71
C ALA A 163 16.66 16.66 3.66
#